data_AF-A0A7S1MG86-F1
#
_entry.id   AF-A0A7S1MG86-F1
#
_cell.length_a   1.000
_cell.length_b   1.000
_cell.length_c   1.000
_cell.angle_alpha   90.00
_cell.angle_beta   90.00
_cell.angle_gamma   90.00
#
_symmetry.space_group_name_H-M   'P 1'
#
loop_
_entity.id
_entity.type
_entity.pdbx_description
1 polymer ?
#
loop_
_entity_poly.entity_id
_entity_poly.type
_entity_poly.pdbx_seq_one_letter_code
_entity_poly.pdbx_strand_id
1 'polypeptide(L)'
;PPAAGTLGERLGQAFPGSLPVYTLDVGKFLFLRKILRLFAVVERFRAQNAVVCLLLLIVVSVVTGCAGLVHRQAATVSSVACLFDSAVFTVIVTALINHAIQLNLLMREVTEEMLLAWQDRIERMRWVAQGACEGVSQDHVLVDAYFRSTRAPLEYAVEHIEKTEKPVGFFGVPLTGSLRNQLLLSIAGSLLFFGQKVVMKLDWVEENLPGLHYSEHAS
;
A
#
# COMPACT_ATOMS: atom_id res chain seq x y z
N PRO A 1 51.01 5.11 -35.98
CA PRO A 1 50.17 5.78 -34.96
C PRO A 1 48.71 5.87 -35.42
N PRO A 2 47.77 5.14 -34.79
CA PRO A 2 46.36 5.32 -35.10
C PRO A 2 45.94 6.74 -34.74
N ALA A 3 45.17 7.37 -35.63
CA ALA A 3 44.69 8.74 -35.46
C ALA A 3 43.92 8.85 -34.13
N ALA A 4 44.26 9.86 -33.33
CA ALA A 4 43.53 10.19 -32.11
C ALA A 4 42.12 10.67 -32.51
N GLY A 5 41.21 9.71 -32.70
CA GLY A 5 39.79 10.00 -32.84
C GLY A 5 39.34 10.83 -31.65
N THR A 6 38.44 11.78 -31.90
CA THR A 6 37.89 12.64 -30.85
C THR A 6 37.26 11.78 -29.75
N LEU A 7 37.25 12.26 -28.50
CA LEU A 7 36.64 11.55 -27.37
C LEU A 7 35.22 11.04 -27.70
N GLY A 8 34.47 11.81 -28.48
CA GLY A 8 33.15 11.44 -29.00
C GLY A 8 33.16 10.23 -29.94
N GLU A 9 34.16 10.08 -30.80
CA GLU A 9 34.31 8.91 -31.68
C GLU A 9 34.74 7.66 -30.90
N ARG A 10 35.63 7.81 -29.91
CA ARG A 10 36.05 6.71 -29.02
C ARG A 10 34.88 6.20 -28.17
N LEU A 11 34.10 7.12 -27.61
CA LEU A 11 32.87 6.79 -26.89
C LEU A 11 31.80 6.20 -27.82
N GLY A 12 31.66 6.72 -29.05
CA GLY A 12 30.74 6.18 -30.06
C GLY A 12 31.12 4.77 -30.54
N GLN A 13 32.42 4.43 -30.54
CA GLN A 13 32.91 3.07 -30.85
C GLN A 13 32.84 2.12 -29.65
N ALA A 14 33.04 2.62 -28.43
CA ALA A 14 32.85 1.85 -27.19
C ALA A 14 31.36 1.55 -26.93
N PHE A 15 30.47 2.42 -27.43
CA PHE A 15 29.02 2.28 -27.36
C PHE A 15 28.40 2.30 -28.77
N PRO A 16 28.69 1.30 -29.63
CA PRO A 16 28.24 1.29 -31.02
C PRO A 16 26.72 1.12 -31.07
N GLY A 17 26.05 2.16 -31.59
CA GLY A 17 24.62 2.35 -31.44
C GLY A 17 24.35 3.04 -30.12
N SER A 18 24.47 4.37 -30.12
CA SER A 18 24.07 5.31 -29.07
C SER A 18 23.16 4.60 -28.08
N LEU A 19 23.68 4.08 -26.96
CA LEU A 19 22.82 3.43 -25.98
C LEU A 19 21.78 4.48 -25.65
N PRO A 20 20.51 4.34 -26.12
CA PRO A 20 19.48 5.14 -25.53
C PRO A 20 19.45 4.54 -24.14
N VAL A 21 20.17 5.16 -23.23
CA VAL A 21 19.89 5.02 -21.83
C VAL A 21 18.49 5.59 -21.77
N TYR A 22 17.49 4.72 -22.01
CA TYR A 22 16.08 4.97 -21.76
C TYR A 22 15.90 5.02 -20.24
N THR A 23 16.79 5.71 -19.53
CA THR A 23 16.45 6.34 -18.28
C THR A 23 15.44 7.38 -18.68
N LEU A 24 14.19 7.16 -18.25
CA LEU A 24 13.26 8.25 -18.11
C LEU A 24 14.06 9.38 -17.43
N ASP A 25 14.16 10.54 -18.10
CA ASP A 25 14.82 11.71 -17.53
C ASP A 25 14.40 11.84 -16.05
N VAL A 26 15.36 12.02 -15.15
CA VAL A 26 15.11 12.03 -13.70
C VAL A 26 14.00 13.04 -13.38
N GLY A 27 13.95 14.15 -14.12
CA GLY A 27 12.85 15.12 -14.05
C GLY A 27 11.48 14.52 -14.39
N LYS A 28 11.38 13.76 -15.49
CA LYS A 28 10.16 13.04 -15.89
C LYS A 28 9.78 11.96 -14.88
N PHE A 29 10.75 11.26 -14.29
CA PHE A 29 10.49 10.24 -13.26
C PHE A 29 9.93 10.87 -11.99
N LEU A 30 10.54 11.95 -11.53
CA LEU A 30 10.05 12.70 -10.37
C LEU A 30 8.67 13.31 -10.62
N PHE A 31 8.42 13.77 -11.85
CA PHE A 31 7.10 14.25 -12.25
C PHE A 31 6.05 13.13 -12.21
N LEU A 32 6.36 11.97 -12.80
CA LEU A 32 5.50 10.79 -12.76
C LEU A 32 5.24 10.35 -11.32
N ARG A 33 6.27 10.34 -10.47
CA ARG A 33 6.15 10.04 -9.04
C ARG A 33 5.21 11.01 -8.33
N LYS A 34 5.32 12.32 -8.60
CA LYS A 34 4.40 13.33 -8.03
C LYS A 34 2.95 13.05 -8.43
N ILE A 35 2.71 12.70 -9.69
CA ILE A 35 1.38 12.33 -10.19
C ILE A 35 0.88 11.05 -9.51
N LEU A 36 1.69 10.00 -9.46
CA LEU A 36 1.35 8.73 -8.78
C LEU A 36 1.04 8.95 -7.31
N ARG A 37 1.81 9.81 -6.63
CA ARG A 37 1.58 10.16 -5.23
C ARG A 37 0.28 10.92 -5.06
N LEU A 38 -0.07 11.83 -5.96
CA LEU A 38 -1.35 12.52 -5.95
C LEU A 38 -2.51 11.51 -6.12
N PHE A 39 -2.41 10.59 -7.08
CA PHE A 39 -3.40 9.52 -7.25
C PHE A 39 -3.50 8.64 -6.00
N ALA A 40 -2.38 8.25 -5.41
CA ALA A 40 -2.36 7.47 -4.17
C ALA A 40 -3.03 8.22 -3.01
N VAL A 41 -2.84 9.53 -2.90
CA VAL A 41 -3.52 10.37 -1.90
C VAL A 41 -5.03 10.41 -2.15
N VAL A 42 -5.46 10.58 -3.40
CA VAL A 42 -6.89 10.61 -3.77
C VAL A 42 -7.55 9.25 -3.50
N GLU A 43 -6.97 8.16 -3.98
CA GLU A 43 -7.48 6.81 -3.75
C GLU A 43 -7.52 6.47 -2.27
N ARG A 44 -6.51 6.92 -1.51
CA ARG A 44 -6.54 6.77 -0.06
C ARG A 44 -7.66 7.58 0.59
N PHE A 45 -7.90 8.82 0.17
CA PHE A 45 -9.01 9.61 0.70
C PHE A 45 -10.35 8.90 0.47
N ARG A 46 -10.52 8.30 -0.71
CA ARG A 46 -11.69 7.46 -1.03
C ARG A 46 -11.76 6.22 -0.14
N ALA A 47 -10.67 5.48 0.01
CA ALA A 47 -10.59 4.31 0.88
C ALA A 47 -10.83 4.67 2.35
N GLN A 48 -10.35 5.82 2.81
CA GLN A 48 -10.54 6.32 4.16
C GLN A 48 -12.00 6.64 4.43
N ASN A 49 -12.66 7.36 3.52
CA ASN A 49 -14.10 7.63 3.63
C ASN A 49 -14.91 6.32 3.59
N ALA A 50 -14.55 5.37 2.72
CA ALA A 50 -15.19 4.07 2.66
C ALA A 50 -15.03 3.27 3.96
N VAL A 51 -13.83 3.21 4.53
CA VAL A 51 -13.58 2.54 5.82
C VAL A 51 -14.37 3.19 6.94
N VAL A 52 -14.41 4.53 7.01
CA VAL A 52 -15.18 5.25 8.04
C VAL A 52 -16.68 4.95 7.90
N CYS A 53 -17.22 5.01 6.68
CA CYS A 53 -18.62 4.66 6.43
C CYS A 53 -18.93 3.22 6.84
N LEU A 54 -18.07 2.25 6.49
CA LEU A 54 -18.24 0.85 6.86
C LEU A 54 -18.15 0.63 8.38
N LEU A 55 -17.22 1.31 9.06
CA LEU A 55 -17.12 1.25 10.52
C LEU A 55 -18.39 1.81 11.18
N LEU A 56 -18.94 2.91 10.68
CA LEU A 56 -20.21 3.45 11.16
C LEU A 56 -21.36 2.46 10.92
N LEU A 57 -21.40 1.79 9.75
CA LEU A 57 -22.40 0.76 9.47
C LEU A 57 -22.29 -0.45 10.41
N ILE A 58 -21.07 -0.90 10.74
CA ILE A 58 -20.84 -1.94 11.75
C ILE A 58 -21.39 -1.50 13.11
N VAL A 59 -21.05 -0.30 13.55
CA VAL A 59 -21.52 0.23 14.84
C VAL A 59 -23.04 0.30 14.87
N VAL A 60 -23.67 0.86 13.84
CA VAL A 60 -25.14 0.94 13.75
C VAL A 60 -25.76 -0.46 13.76
N SER A 61 -25.25 -1.39 12.95
CA SER A 61 -25.75 -2.76 12.87
C SER A 61 -25.69 -3.48 14.22
N VAL A 62 -24.54 -3.41 14.91
CA VAL A 62 -24.35 -4.02 16.24
C VAL A 62 -25.26 -3.35 17.28
N VAL A 63 -25.37 -2.02 17.29
CA VAL A 63 -26.24 -1.29 18.23
C VAL A 63 -27.70 -1.65 18.01
N THR A 64 -28.17 -1.69 16.76
CA THR A 64 -29.55 -2.09 16.44
C THR A 64 -29.82 -3.55 16.79
N GLY A 65 -28.85 -4.44 16.53
CA GLY A 65 -28.94 -5.85 16.88
C GLY A 65 -29.04 -6.06 18.39
N CYS A 66 -28.16 -5.41 19.16
CA CYS A 66 -28.17 -5.43 20.62
C CYS A 66 -29.47 -4.84 21.20
N ALA A 67 -29.93 -3.68 20.70
CA ALA A 67 -31.18 -3.07 21.15
C ALA A 67 -32.39 -3.99 20.92
N GLY A 68 -32.43 -4.67 19.77
CA GLY A 68 -33.46 -5.67 19.47
C GLY A 68 -33.45 -6.83 20.46
N LEU A 69 -32.26 -7.36 20.79
CA LEU A 69 -32.11 -8.45 21.77
C LEU A 69 -32.55 -8.02 23.18
N VAL A 70 -32.23 -6.79 23.59
CA VAL A 70 -32.63 -6.26 24.90
C VAL A 70 -34.15 -6.06 24.98
N HIS A 71 -34.75 -5.52 23.91
CA HIS A 71 -36.18 -5.19 23.93
C HIS A 71 -37.08 -6.43 23.81
N ARG A 72 -36.76 -7.37 22.92
CA ARG A 72 -37.59 -8.57 22.69
C ARG A 72 -37.21 -9.77 23.56
N GLN A 73 -36.09 -9.69 24.28
CA GLN A 73 -35.51 -10.77 25.10
C GLN A 73 -35.22 -12.09 24.35
N ALA A 74 -35.45 -12.16 23.05
CA ALA A 74 -35.24 -13.30 22.17
C ALA A 74 -34.44 -12.90 20.93
N ALA A 75 -33.66 -13.85 20.40
CA ALA A 75 -32.97 -13.68 19.14
C ALA A 75 -33.96 -13.69 17.97
N THR A 76 -33.81 -12.75 17.05
CA THR A 76 -34.65 -12.63 15.85
C THR A 76 -33.79 -12.85 14.60
N VAL A 77 -34.43 -13.17 13.47
CA VAL A 77 -33.76 -13.25 12.16
C VAL A 77 -32.97 -11.96 11.86
N SER A 78 -33.50 -10.79 12.26
CA SER A 78 -32.78 -9.51 12.15
C SER A 78 -31.49 -9.45 12.97
N SER A 79 -31.45 -10.04 14.18
CA SER A 79 -30.22 -10.07 15.00
C SER A 79 -29.13 -10.90 14.34
N VAL A 80 -29.50 -12.03 13.72
CA VAL A 80 -28.58 -12.88 12.95
C VAL A 80 -28.08 -12.16 11.69
N ALA A 81 -28.98 -11.48 10.97
CA ALA A 81 -28.62 -10.66 9.81
C ALA A 81 -27.63 -9.54 10.19
N CYS A 82 -27.87 -8.82 11.29
CA CYS A 82 -26.94 -7.79 11.77
C CYS A 82 -25.55 -8.35 12.08
N LEU A 83 -25.46 -9.56 12.64
CA LEU A 83 -24.20 -10.23 12.92
C LEU A 83 -23.46 -10.58 11.62
N PHE A 84 -24.18 -11.14 10.64
CA PHE A 84 -23.64 -11.47 9.32
C PHE A 84 -23.13 -10.22 8.58
N ASP A 85 -23.94 -9.16 8.51
CA ASP A 85 -23.55 -7.90 7.87
C ASP A 85 -22.31 -7.30 8.53
N SER A 86 -22.26 -7.31 9.86
CA SER A 86 -21.10 -6.80 10.61
C SER A 86 -19.84 -7.61 10.33
N ALA A 87 -19.95 -8.94 10.19
CA ALA A 87 -18.83 -9.79 9.79
C ALA A 87 -18.35 -9.48 8.36
N VAL A 88 -19.28 -9.35 7.41
CA VAL A 88 -18.96 -8.99 6.01
C VAL A 88 -18.27 -7.64 5.92
N PHE A 89 -18.81 -6.61 6.56
CA PHE A 89 -18.19 -5.27 6.58
C PHE A 89 -16.79 -5.30 7.20
N THR A 90 -16.57 -6.12 8.23
CA THR A 90 -15.24 -6.30 8.85
C THR A 90 -14.24 -6.86 7.85
N VAL A 91 -14.61 -7.86 7.05
CA VAL A 91 -13.75 -8.42 5.99
C VAL A 91 -13.39 -7.34 4.96
N ILE A 92 -14.37 -6.54 4.53
CA ILE A 92 -14.16 -5.47 3.55
C ILE A 92 -13.21 -4.40 4.12
N VAL A 93 -13.45 -3.93 5.35
CA VAL A 93 -12.57 -2.95 6.03
C VAL A 93 -11.14 -3.47 6.10
N THR A 94 -10.97 -4.75 6.42
CA THR A 94 -9.65 -5.40 6.51
C THR A 94 -8.94 -5.41 5.16
N ALA A 95 -9.65 -5.75 4.09
CA ALA A 95 -9.11 -5.75 2.74
C ALA A 95 -8.67 -4.33 2.32
N LEU A 96 -9.48 -3.32 2.60
CA LEU A 96 -9.16 -1.91 2.32
C LEU A 96 -7.91 -1.43 3.08
N ILE A 97 -7.80 -1.75 4.37
CA ILE A 97 -6.61 -1.41 5.17
C ILE A 97 -5.37 -2.11 4.62
N ASN A 98 -5.48 -3.39 4.25
CA ASN A 98 -4.37 -4.14 3.69
C ASN A 98 -3.90 -3.57 2.34
N HIS A 99 -4.83 -3.18 1.49
CA HIS A 99 -4.53 -2.51 0.22
C HIS A 99 -3.83 -1.16 0.44
N ALA A 100 -4.26 -0.38 1.43
CA ALA A 100 -3.61 0.89 1.77
C ALA A 100 -2.17 0.68 2.31
N ILE A 101 -1.92 -0.39 3.07
CA ILE A 101 -0.57 -0.76 3.53
C ILE A 101 0.30 -1.15 2.33
N GLN A 102 -0.20 -1.99 1.42
CA GLN A 102 0.54 -2.41 0.22
C GLN A 102 0.87 -1.22 -0.68
N LEU A 103 -0.05 -0.28 -0.87
CA LEU A 103 0.20 0.93 -1.64
C LEU A 103 1.32 1.78 -1.03
N ASN A 104 1.34 1.91 0.30
CA ASN A 104 2.40 2.61 1.02
C ASN A 104 3.78 1.92 0.83
N LEU A 105 3.82 0.58 0.90
CA LEU A 105 5.03 -0.20 0.66
C LEU A 105 5.52 -0.02 -0.78
N LEU A 106 4.64 -0.20 -1.77
CA LEU A 106 4.96 -0.08 -3.19
C LEU A 106 5.48 1.31 -3.55
N MET A 107 4.83 2.38 -3.05
CA MET A 107 5.27 3.75 -3.30
C MET A 107 6.65 4.08 -2.73
N ARG A 108 7.07 3.37 -1.67
CA ARG A 108 8.38 3.58 -1.03
C ARG A 108 9.42 2.61 -1.59
N GLU A 109 9.27 1.32 -1.30
CA GLU A 109 10.25 0.26 -1.57
C GLU A 109 10.54 0.16 -3.07
N VAL A 110 9.52 0.01 -3.91
CA VAL A 110 9.73 -0.19 -5.36
C VAL A 110 10.37 1.05 -6.00
N THR A 111 10.04 2.25 -5.52
CA THR A 111 10.65 3.46 -6.09
C THR A 111 12.10 3.62 -5.64
N GLU A 112 12.37 3.37 -4.36
CA GLU A 112 13.72 3.39 -3.81
C GLU A 112 14.61 2.37 -4.54
N GLU A 113 14.15 1.12 -4.67
CA GLU A 113 14.84 0.06 -5.41
C GLU A 113 15.09 0.45 -6.87
N MET A 114 14.09 1.04 -7.54
CA MET A 114 14.25 1.49 -8.93
C MET A 114 15.29 2.62 -9.06
N LEU A 115 15.33 3.56 -8.12
CA LEU A 115 16.33 4.64 -8.10
C LEU A 115 17.73 4.09 -7.81
N LEU A 116 17.87 3.16 -6.86
CA LEU A 116 19.13 2.50 -6.55
C LEU A 116 19.64 1.67 -7.74
N ALA A 117 18.76 0.94 -8.43
CA ALA A 117 19.11 0.20 -9.64
C ALA A 117 19.58 1.13 -10.77
N TRP A 118 19.01 2.33 -10.88
CA TRP A 118 19.49 3.34 -11.83
C TRP A 118 20.86 3.89 -11.44
N GLN A 119 21.11 4.18 -10.16
CA GLN A 119 22.44 4.60 -9.68
C GLN A 119 23.50 3.53 -9.98
N ASP A 120 23.21 2.27 -9.70
CA ASP A 120 24.11 1.14 -9.97
C ASP A 120 24.36 0.97 -11.49
N ARG A 121 23.34 1.18 -12.32
CA ARG A 121 23.52 1.17 -13.78
C ARG A 121 24.41 2.33 -14.26
N ILE A 122 24.25 3.53 -13.71
CA ILE A 122 25.10 4.69 -14.01
C ILE A 122 26.54 4.41 -13.60
N GLU A 123 26.76 3.82 -12.42
CA GLU A 123 28.09 3.49 -11.94
C GLU A 123 28.77 2.44 -12.84
N ARG A 124 28.03 1.41 -13.28
CA ARG A 124 28.55 0.45 -14.27
C ARG A 124 28.94 1.12 -15.59
N MET A 125 28.13 2.05 -16.10
CA MET A 125 28.46 2.79 -17.32
C MET A 125 29.70 3.67 -17.13
N ARG A 126 29.86 4.29 -15.95
CA ARG A 126 31.05 5.05 -15.59
C ARG A 126 32.29 4.18 -15.64
N TRP A 127 32.28 2.99 -15.03
CA TRP A 127 33.41 2.06 -15.06
C TRP A 127 33.79 1.64 -16.49
N VAL A 128 32.80 1.36 -17.34
CA VAL A 128 33.04 1.01 -18.75
C VAL A 128 33.63 2.20 -19.52
N ALA A 129 33.10 3.39 -19.33
CA ALA A 129 33.58 4.61 -20.00
C ALA A 129 35.01 4.99 -19.55
N GLN A 130 35.32 4.83 -18.26
CA GLN A 130 36.67 5.00 -17.73
C GLN A 130 37.64 3.99 -18.32
N GLY A 131 37.23 2.71 -18.46
CA GLY A 131 38.05 1.66 -19.07
C GLY A 131 38.40 1.90 -20.54
N ALA A 132 37.62 2.75 -21.23
CA ALA A 132 37.91 3.18 -22.60
C ALA A 132 38.85 4.39 -22.68
N CYS A 133 39.13 5.06 -21.55
CA CYS A 133 40.07 6.18 -21.49
C CYS A 133 41.51 5.66 -21.31
N GLU A 134 42.47 6.23 -22.05
CA GLU A 134 43.88 5.87 -21.90
C GLU A 134 44.46 6.53 -20.64
N GLY A 135 44.77 5.73 -19.62
CA GLY A 135 45.47 6.17 -18.40
C GLY A 135 44.74 7.26 -17.60
N VAL A 136 45.50 7.95 -16.71
CA VAL A 136 45.00 9.12 -15.97
C VAL A 136 45.09 10.34 -16.89
N SER A 137 44.09 10.49 -17.77
CA SER A 137 43.97 11.58 -18.73
C SER A 137 42.88 12.58 -18.34
N GLN A 138 42.88 13.76 -18.96
CA GLN A 138 41.83 14.77 -18.78
C GLN A 138 40.43 14.21 -19.10
N ASP A 139 40.36 13.26 -20.03
CA ASP A 139 39.12 12.55 -20.40
C ASP A 139 38.54 11.75 -19.24
N HIS A 140 39.40 11.13 -18.42
CA HIS A 140 38.95 10.40 -17.22
C HIS A 140 38.25 11.34 -16.23
N VAL A 141 38.76 12.58 -16.07
CA VAL A 141 38.16 13.60 -15.20
C VAL A 141 36.82 14.09 -15.77
N LEU A 142 36.73 14.27 -17.09
CA LEU A 142 35.50 14.70 -17.75
C LEU A 142 34.39 13.64 -17.65
N VAL A 143 34.74 12.37 -17.87
CA VAL A 143 33.83 11.22 -17.70
C VAL A 143 33.32 11.18 -16.26
N ASP A 144 34.21 11.31 -15.27
CA ASP A 144 33.83 11.35 -13.86
C ASP A 144 32.91 12.51 -13.51
N ALA A 145 33.23 13.72 -13.98
CA ALA A 145 32.40 14.89 -13.76
C ALA A 145 31.00 14.71 -14.38
N TYR A 146 30.92 14.15 -15.59
CA TYR A 146 29.66 13.88 -16.26
C TYR A 146 28.79 12.88 -15.48
N PHE A 147 29.32 11.70 -15.15
CA PHE A 147 28.55 10.68 -14.43
C PHE A 147 28.19 11.13 -13.00
N ARG A 148 29.07 11.86 -12.32
CA ARG A 148 28.77 12.46 -11.01
C ARG A 148 27.62 13.47 -11.09
N SER A 149 27.62 14.33 -12.10
CA SER A 149 26.53 15.29 -12.32
C SER A 149 25.20 14.60 -12.65
N THR A 150 25.26 13.48 -13.35
CA THR A 150 24.08 12.66 -13.69
C THR A 150 23.54 11.89 -12.48
N ARG A 151 24.42 11.46 -11.58
CA ARG A 151 24.10 10.70 -10.36
C ARG A 151 23.52 11.57 -9.24
N ALA A 152 24.01 12.79 -9.08
CA ALA A 152 23.63 13.67 -7.97
C ALA A 152 22.10 13.90 -7.83
N PRO A 153 21.32 14.11 -8.90
CA PRO A 153 19.86 14.21 -8.80
C PRO A 153 19.17 12.95 -8.25
N LEU A 154 19.73 11.76 -8.55
CA LEU A 154 19.19 10.49 -8.04
C LEU A 154 19.51 10.33 -6.55
N GLU A 155 20.72 10.67 -6.12
CA GLU A 155 21.09 10.65 -4.70
C GLU A 155 20.20 11.58 -3.89
N TYR A 156 19.99 12.81 -4.39
CA TYR A 156 19.06 13.75 -3.78
C TYR A 156 17.63 13.19 -3.72
N ALA A 157 17.16 12.53 -4.79
CA ALA A 157 15.83 11.93 -4.81
C ALA A 157 15.66 10.81 -3.78
N VAL A 158 16.63 9.90 -3.67
CA VAL A 158 16.63 8.82 -2.68
C VAL A 158 16.64 9.42 -1.27
N GLU A 159 17.56 10.34 -0.98
CA GLU A 159 17.66 11.00 0.31
C GLU A 159 16.37 11.74 0.67
N HIS A 160 15.76 12.44 -0.29
CA HIS A 160 14.51 13.15 -0.10
C HIS A 160 13.36 12.18 0.25
N ILE A 161 13.26 11.04 -0.45
CA ILE A 161 12.26 10.01 -0.19
C ILE A 161 12.45 9.44 1.22
N GLU A 162 13.67 9.03 1.58
CA GLU A 162 13.96 8.43 2.89
C GLU A 162 13.70 9.39 4.06
N LYS A 163 14.13 10.65 3.94
CA LYS A 163 14.11 11.61 5.06
C LYS A 163 12.81 12.40 5.16
N THR A 164 12.16 12.67 4.03
CA THR A 164 11.05 13.63 3.97
C THR A 164 9.70 12.95 3.74
N GLU A 165 9.67 11.85 3.00
CA GLU A 165 8.41 11.20 2.67
C GLU A 165 7.94 10.27 3.78
N LYS A 166 7.00 10.78 4.58
CA LYS A 166 6.29 9.95 5.55
C LYS A 166 5.32 9.01 4.83
N PRO A 167 5.17 7.75 5.30
CA PRO A 167 4.11 6.89 4.82
C PRO A 167 2.78 7.60 5.02
N VAL A 168 1.89 7.50 4.05
CA VAL A 168 0.64 8.23 4.13
C VAL A 168 -0.17 7.60 5.29
N GLY A 169 -0.76 8.43 6.15
CA GLY A 169 -1.47 8.06 7.39
C GLY A 169 -3.01 8.24 7.31
N PHE A 170 -3.79 7.40 8.00
CA PHE A 170 -5.25 7.56 8.12
C PHE A 170 -5.48 8.62 9.20
N PHE A 171 -6.09 9.76 8.85
CA PHE A 171 -6.22 10.91 9.77
C PHE A 171 -4.87 11.32 10.41
N GLY A 172 -3.76 11.21 9.66
CA GLY A 172 -2.41 11.50 10.17
C GLY A 172 -1.77 10.37 10.98
N VAL A 173 -2.48 9.30 11.29
CA VAL A 173 -1.93 8.12 11.98
C VAL A 173 -1.31 7.16 10.96
N PRO A 174 -0.03 6.77 11.10
CA PRO A 174 0.59 5.83 10.17
C PRO A 174 -0.12 4.48 10.23
N LEU A 175 -0.58 4.00 9.08
CA LEU A 175 -1.11 2.64 8.97
C LEU A 175 0.04 1.66 9.08
N THR A 176 0.05 0.89 10.15
CA THR A 176 1.00 -0.21 10.36
C THR A 176 0.25 -1.52 10.45
N GLY A 177 0.94 -2.63 10.19
CA GLY A 177 0.37 -3.97 10.42
C GLY A 177 -0.06 -4.18 11.88
N SER A 178 0.62 -3.53 12.83
CA SER A 178 0.24 -3.54 14.26
C SER A 178 -1.12 -2.89 14.48
N LEU A 179 -1.34 -1.68 13.93
CA LEU A 179 -2.62 -0.98 14.06
C LEU A 179 -3.76 -1.76 13.39
N ARG A 180 -3.52 -2.37 12.23
CA ARG A 180 -4.48 -3.29 11.59
C ARG A 180 -4.86 -4.43 12.53
N ASN A 181 -3.88 -5.10 13.14
CA ASN A 181 -4.14 -6.23 14.02
C ASN A 181 -4.89 -5.81 15.29
N GLN A 182 -4.60 -4.64 15.86
CA GLN A 182 -5.33 -4.08 17.00
C GLN A 182 -6.81 -3.80 16.66
N LEU A 183 -7.06 -3.17 15.50
CA LEU A 183 -8.42 -2.92 15.01
C LEU A 183 -9.18 -4.24 14.80
N LEU A 184 -8.54 -5.20 14.14
CA LEU A 184 -9.11 -6.53 13.91
C LEU A 184 -9.46 -7.24 15.21
N LEU A 185 -8.55 -7.22 16.18
CA LEU A 185 -8.78 -7.87 17.48
C LEU A 185 -9.94 -7.21 18.22
N SER A 186 -10.04 -5.88 18.18
CA SER A 186 -11.16 -5.15 18.79
C SER A 186 -12.50 -5.50 18.14
N ILE A 187 -12.56 -5.50 16.81
CA ILE A 187 -13.79 -5.80 16.07
C ILE A 187 -14.17 -7.27 16.27
N ALA A 188 -13.21 -8.19 16.16
CA ALA A 188 -13.43 -9.61 16.39
C ALA A 188 -13.94 -9.89 17.81
N GLY A 189 -13.36 -9.23 18.82
CA GLY A 189 -13.84 -9.33 20.20
C GLY A 189 -15.29 -8.88 20.35
N SER A 190 -15.67 -7.77 19.72
CA SER A 190 -17.06 -7.29 19.73
C SER A 190 -18.02 -8.24 19.01
N LEU A 191 -17.63 -8.80 17.86
CA LEU A 191 -18.44 -9.76 17.11
C LEU A 191 -18.62 -11.07 17.87
N LEU A 192 -17.55 -11.58 18.51
CA LEU A 192 -17.62 -12.78 19.35
C LEU A 192 -18.53 -12.58 20.55
N PHE A 193 -18.42 -11.44 21.23
CA PHE A 193 -19.30 -11.10 22.35
C PHE A 193 -20.76 -11.02 21.91
N PHE A 194 -21.04 -10.32 20.80
CA PHE A 194 -22.39 -10.21 20.25
C PHE A 194 -22.94 -11.57 19.82
N GLY A 195 -22.13 -12.37 19.12
CA GLY A 195 -22.50 -13.73 18.69
C GLY A 195 -22.80 -14.66 19.86
N GLN A 196 -21.99 -14.61 20.93
CA GLN A 196 -22.26 -15.37 22.14
C GLN A 196 -23.63 -15.01 22.74
N LYS A 197 -24.01 -13.73 22.74
CA LYS A 197 -25.33 -13.29 23.22
C LYS A 197 -26.48 -13.78 22.33
N VAL A 198 -26.28 -13.81 21.02
CA VAL A 198 -27.28 -14.35 20.08
C VAL A 198 -27.47 -15.85 20.31
N VAL A 199 -26.38 -16.62 20.40
CA VAL A 199 -26.43 -18.08 20.62
C VAL A 199 -27.10 -18.43 21.95
N MET A 200 -26.68 -17.81 23.07
CA MET A 200 -27.32 -18.04 24.38
C MET A 200 -28.82 -17.76 24.37
N LYS A 201 -29.27 -16.82 23.54
CA LYS A 201 -30.69 -16.49 23.40
C LYS A 201 -31.45 -17.43 22.48
N LEU A 202 -30.78 -18.10 21.54
CA LEU A 202 -31.37 -19.16 20.73
C LEU A 202 -31.53 -20.44 21.55
N ASP A 203 -30.48 -20.86 22.27
CA ASP A 203 -30.50 -22.07 23.11
C ASP A 203 -31.58 -21.98 24.20
N TRP A 204 -31.72 -20.81 24.83
CA TRP A 204 -32.78 -20.57 25.83
C TRP A 204 -34.20 -20.75 25.24
N VAL A 205 -34.41 -20.34 23.98
CA VAL A 205 -35.72 -20.51 23.32
C VAL A 205 -35.98 -21.99 23.05
N GLU A 206 -34.97 -22.74 22.59
CA GLU A 206 -35.08 -24.18 22.32
C GLU A 206 -35.36 -24.99 23.60
N GLU A 207 -34.67 -24.70 24.70
CA GLU A 207 -34.86 -25.39 25.98
C GLU A 207 -36.23 -25.12 26.62
N ASN A 208 -36.76 -23.90 26.52
CA ASN A 208 -38.00 -23.51 27.21
C ASN A 208 -39.27 -23.68 26.36
N LEU A 209 -39.15 -23.87 25.05
CA LEU A 209 -40.29 -24.02 24.13
C LEU A 209 -40.10 -25.18 23.12
N PRO A 210 -39.82 -26.43 23.56
CA PRO A 210 -39.51 -27.55 22.66
C PRO A 210 -40.67 -27.97 21.74
N GLY A 211 -41.89 -27.45 21.94
CA GLY A 211 -43.11 -27.85 21.22
C GLY A 211 -43.58 -26.93 20.09
N LEU A 212 -42.96 -25.75 19.88
CA LEU A 212 -43.45 -24.77 18.91
C LEU A 212 -43.12 -25.10 17.44
N HIS A 213 -42.22 -26.05 17.19
CA HIS A 213 -41.76 -26.40 15.83
C HIS A 213 -42.68 -27.35 15.03
N TYR A 214 -43.81 -27.81 15.58
CA TYR A 214 -44.65 -28.83 14.92
C TYR A 214 -45.98 -28.35 14.33
N SER A 215 -46.36 -27.07 14.44
CA SER A 215 -47.72 -26.63 14.04
C SER A 215 -47.87 -25.91 12.69
N GLU A 216 -46.79 -25.50 12.00
CA GLU A 216 -46.89 -24.73 10.75
C GLU A 216 -47.00 -25.55 9.46
N HIS A 217 -47.04 -26.89 9.52
CA HIS A 217 -47.19 -27.76 8.33
C HIS A 217 -48.44 -28.65 8.34
N ALA A 218 -49.42 -28.36 9.20
CA ALA A 218 -50.71 -29.04 9.21
C ALA A 218 -51.83 -28.14 8.66
N SER A 219 -51.71 -27.71 7.41
CA SER A 219 -52.83 -27.22 6.57
C SER A 219 -52.45 -27.23 5.11
#